data_AF-A0A1C5XSH9-F1
#
_entry.id   AF-A0A1C5XSH9-F1
#
_cell.length_a   1.000
_cell.length_b   1.000
_cell.length_c   1.000
_cell.angle_alpha   90.00
_cell.angle_beta   90.00
_cell.angle_gamma   90.00
#
_symmetry.space_group_name_H-M   'P 1'
#
loop_
_entity.id
_entity.type
_entity.pdbx_description
1 polymer ?
#
loop_
_entity_poly.entity_id
_entity_poly.type
_entity_poly.pdbx_seq_one_letter_code
_entity_poly.pdbx_strand_id
1 'polypeptide(L)'
;MRLRKSTILIMGCNTIGHLGAGLMQLQRTGDDTSGITWERTKKMGVNTLAFCLPQHGTFFDVDADCVGITGSIPWSLNRQWADVVAESGTSLFVSAKPGVLTAEENEELHQIMLKASRQDHHKIPLDWEETDCPEVWGDEEEEVEYNWYEEAGPVAKGNDQLYHAYIPLS
;
A
#
# COMPACT_ATOMS: atom_id res chain seq x y z
N MET A 1 5.72 -11.25 19.99
CA MET A 1 5.49 -10.49 21.25
C MET A 1 4.17 -9.75 21.08
N ARG A 2 3.05 -10.24 21.62
CA ARG A 2 1.73 -9.63 21.35
C ARG A 2 1.48 -8.48 22.33
N LEU A 3 1.34 -7.26 21.80
CA LEU A 3 1.03 -6.07 22.59
C LEU A 3 -0.29 -6.26 23.35
N ARG A 4 -0.34 -5.80 24.61
CA ARG A 4 -1.57 -5.85 25.42
C ARG A 4 -2.63 -4.94 24.80
N LYS A 5 -3.91 -5.29 24.94
CA LYS A 5 -5.05 -4.42 24.58
C LYS A 5 -4.88 -3.05 25.24
N SER A 6 -4.64 -2.02 24.44
CA SER A 6 -4.60 -0.61 24.82
C SER A 6 -5.79 0.11 24.20
N THR A 7 -6.28 1.15 24.86
CA THR A 7 -7.31 2.05 24.31
C THR A 7 -6.75 3.01 23.25
N ILE A 8 -5.44 2.99 23.03
CA ILE A 8 -4.69 3.85 22.10
C ILE A 8 -3.91 2.92 21.17
N LEU A 9 -3.99 3.17 19.86
CA LEU A 9 -3.14 2.54 18.85
C LEU A 9 -1.97 3.47 18.54
N ILE A 10 -0.76 2.92 18.54
CA ILE A 10 0.47 3.59 18.14
C ILE A 10 0.88 3.01 16.79
N MET A 11 0.97 3.88 15.80
CA MET A 11 1.54 3.58 14.49
C MET A 11 2.91 4.24 14.40
N GLY A 12 3.95 3.48 14.10
CA GLY A 12 5.23 4.05 13.70
C GLY A 12 5.22 4.41 12.22
N CYS A 13 5.84 5.55 11.92
CA CYS A 13 6.11 5.99 10.56
C CYS A 13 7.49 6.63 10.56
N ASN A 14 8.32 6.27 9.59
CA ASN A 14 9.74 6.67 9.54
C ASN A 14 10.53 6.24 10.81
N THR A 15 10.28 5.02 11.27
CA THR A 15 11.00 4.40 12.40
C THR A 15 11.78 3.18 11.94
N ILE A 16 12.76 2.73 12.74
CA ILE A 16 13.51 1.49 12.46
C ILE A 16 12.63 0.31 12.89
N GLY A 17 12.00 -0.38 11.93
CA GLY A 17 10.93 -1.35 12.18
C GLY A 17 11.25 -2.40 13.25
N HIS A 18 12.34 -3.15 13.10
CA HIS A 18 12.70 -4.22 14.06
C HIS A 18 13.04 -3.69 15.46
N LEU A 19 13.47 -2.44 15.61
CA LEU A 19 13.71 -1.82 16.92
C LEU A 19 12.41 -1.36 17.60
N GLY A 20 11.34 -1.18 16.83
CA GLY A 20 10.03 -0.81 17.36
C GLY A 20 9.08 -1.99 17.58
N ALA A 21 9.48 -3.22 17.23
CA ALA A 21 8.68 -4.42 17.47
C ALA A 21 8.36 -4.56 18.97
N GLY A 22 7.06 -4.64 19.30
CA GLY A 22 6.60 -4.67 20.69
C GLY A 22 6.51 -3.30 21.38
N LEU A 23 6.76 -2.18 20.68
CA LEU A 23 6.52 -0.81 21.14
C LEU A 23 5.32 -0.14 20.44
N MET A 24 4.99 -0.57 19.22
CA MET A 24 3.91 -0.05 18.39
C MET A 24 3.06 -1.18 17.82
N GLN A 25 1.75 -0.93 17.67
CA GLN A 25 0.81 -1.90 17.13
C GLN A 25 0.90 -1.98 15.61
N LEU A 26 1.15 -0.84 14.95
CA LEU A 26 1.25 -0.74 13.49
C LEU A 26 2.55 -0.06 13.08
N GLN A 27 3.01 -0.35 11.88
CA GLN A 27 4.19 0.32 11.32
C GLN A 27 4.01 0.50 9.82
N ARG A 28 4.23 1.73 9.36
CA ARG A 28 4.45 2.00 7.94
C ARG A 28 5.80 1.42 7.55
N THR A 29 5.77 0.39 6.70
CA THR A 29 6.95 -0.44 6.37
C THR A 29 7.69 -0.04 5.10
N GLY A 30 7.13 0.92 4.34
CA GLY A 30 7.65 1.41 3.07
C GLY A 30 7.89 2.92 2.99
N ASP A 31 8.06 3.42 1.77
CA ASP A 31 7.98 4.86 1.46
C ASP A 31 6.53 5.24 1.08
N ASP A 32 6.23 6.54 0.96
CA ASP A 32 4.86 7.00 0.72
C ASP A 32 4.32 6.49 -0.64
N THR A 33 3.05 6.07 -0.68
CA THR A 33 2.28 5.91 -1.93
C THR A 33 1.92 7.29 -2.50
N SER A 34 1.12 7.36 -3.56
CA SER A 34 0.67 8.62 -4.14
C SER A 34 -0.80 8.60 -4.49
N GLY A 35 -1.49 9.70 -4.19
CA GLY A 35 -2.80 9.96 -4.76
C GLY A 35 -2.76 10.61 -6.15
N ILE A 36 -1.58 10.88 -6.70
CA ILE A 36 -1.38 11.62 -7.96
C ILE A 36 -0.69 10.76 -9.01
N THR A 37 0.35 10.02 -8.62
CA THR A 37 1.19 9.24 -9.55
C THR A 37 1.05 7.76 -9.25
N TRP A 38 0.33 7.02 -10.11
CA TRP A 38 0.12 5.58 -9.91
C TRP A 38 1.44 4.79 -9.85
N GLU A 39 2.42 5.14 -10.70
CA GLU A 39 3.73 4.49 -10.70
C GLU A 39 4.42 4.53 -9.32
N ARG A 40 4.22 5.60 -8.53
CA ARG A 40 4.75 5.66 -7.16
C ARG A 40 4.02 4.69 -6.23
N THR A 41 2.70 4.59 -6.33
CA THR A 41 1.90 3.63 -5.54
C THR A 41 2.25 2.19 -5.90
N LYS A 42 2.41 1.88 -7.19
CA LYS A 42 2.87 0.57 -7.63
C LYS A 42 4.27 0.25 -7.08
N LYS A 43 5.24 1.14 -7.32
CA LYS A 43 6.64 0.93 -6.89
C LYS A 43 6.80 0.84 -5.38
N MET A 44 6.13 1.70 -4.62
CA MET A 44 6.29 1.77 -3.17
C MET A 44 5.30 0.89 -2.44
N GLY A 45 4.01 0.97 -2.77
CA GLY A 45 2.93 0.24 -2.10
C GLY A 45 2.98 -1.25 -2.34
N VAL A 46 2.85 -1.69 -3.60
CA VAL A 46 2.79 -3.13 -3.96
C VAL A 46 4.06 -3.85 -3.50
N ASN A 47 5.22 -3.26 -3.77
CA ASN A 47 6.51 -3.79 -3.32
C ASN A 47 6.57 -3.88 -1.79
N THR A 48 6.25 -2.80 -1.07
CA THR A 48 6.27 -2.80 0.40
C THR A 48 5.36 -3.88 0.96
N LEU A 49 4.12 -3.96 0.46
CA LEU A 49 3.15 -4.94 0.91
C LEU A 49 3.73 -6.35 0.72
N ALA A 50 4.16 -6.71 -0.48
CA ALA A 50 4.68 -8.04 -0.80
C ALA A 50 5.87 -8.44 0.08
N PHE A 51 6.91 -7.60 0.13
CA PHE A 51 8.18 -7.98 0.74
C PHE A 51 8.23 -7.74 2.26
N CYS A 52 7.31 -6.92 2.81
CA CYS A 52 7.17 -6.74 4.25
C CYS A 52 6.02 -7.56 4.87
N LEU A 53 5.18 -8.22 4.08
CA LEU A 53 4.07 -9.04 4.59
C LEU A 53 4.50 -10.06 5.67
N PRO A 54 5.66 -10.74 5.60
CA PRO A 54 6.09 -11.66 6.66
C PRO A 54 6.26 -11.02 8.05
N GLN A 55 6.35 -9.69 8.12
CA GLN A 55 6.42 -8.95 9.40
C GLN A 55 5.03 -8.79 10.05
N HIS A 56 3.95 -8.92 9.27
CA HIS A 56 2.58 -8.78 9.72
C HIS A 56 2.22 -9.82 10.78
N GLY A 57 1.66 -9.39 11.91
CA GLY A 57 1.33 -10.26 13.05
C GLY A 57 2.54 -10.80 13.83
N THR A 58 3.75 -10.71 13.27
CA THR A 58 5.01 -11.14 13.90
C THR A 58 5.66 -10.00 14.68
N PHE A 59 5.86 -8.85 14.03
CA PHE A 59 6.44 -7.64 14.66
C PHE A 59 5.37 -6.63 15.05
N PHE A 60 4.44 -6.36 14.14
CA PHE A 60 3.37 -5.37 14.20
C PHE A 60 2.35 -5.67 13.10
N ASP A 61 1.28 -4.88 13.00
CA ASP A 61 0.47 -4.81 11.80
C ASP A 61 1.19 -3.99 10.73
N VAL A 62 1.29 -4.56 9.53
CA VAL A 62 1.94 -3.92 8.40
C VAL A 62 1.01 -2.85 7.84
N ASP A 63 1.57 -1.68 7.59
CA ASP A 63 0.96 -0.61 6.82
C ASP A 63 1.83 -0.35 5.57
N ALA A 64 1.24 -0.56 4.39
CA ALA A 64 1.85 -0.31 3.08
C ALA A 64 1.53 1.10 2.54
N ASP A 65 1.08 1.98 3.42
CA ASP A 65 0.58 3.33 3.17
C ASP A 65 -0.78 3.37 2.44
N CYS A 66 -1.36 4.56 2.38
CA CYS A 66 -2.76 4.78 2.07
C CYS A 66 -3.12 4.45 0.60
N VAL A 67 -4.40 4.15 0.38
CA VAL A 67 -5.05 4.28 -0.93
C VAL A 67 -5.35 5.77 -1.17
N GLY A 68 -4.62 6.39 -2.09
CA GLY A 68 -4.73 7.83 -2.40
C GLY A 68 -5.78 8.15 -3.47
N ILE A 69 -6.96 8.62 -3.08
CA ILE A 69 -8.08 8.88 -4.00
C ILE A 69 -8.27 10.39 -4.15
N THR A 70 -7.57 10.99 -5.12
CA THR A 70 -7.64 12.45 -5.40
C THR A 70 -8.36 12.81 -6.69
N GLY A 71 -8.64 11.82 -7.54
CA GLY A 71 -9.17 11.98 -8.91
C GLY A 71 -8.10 12.00 -10.01
N SER A 72 -6.81 11.95 -9.64
CA SER A 72 -5.70 11.92 -10.60
C SER A 72 -5.35 10.50 -11.08
N ILE A 73 -5.63 9.50 -10.25
CA ILE A 73 -5.41 8.08 -10.56
C ILE A 73 -6.78 7.45 -10.90
N PRO A 74 -6.91 6.72 -12.02
CA PRO A 74 -8.13 5.99 -12.36
C PRO A 74 -8.62 5.11 -11.21
N TRP A 75 -9.94 5.11 -10.96
CA TRP A 75 -10.52 4.32 -9.87
C TRP A 75 -10.21 2.83 -10.02
N SER A 76 -10.16 2.29 -11.25
CA SER A 76 -9.81 0.89 -11.49
C SER A 76 -8.47 0.46 -10.87
N LEU A 77 -7.47 1.35 -10.83
CA LEU A 77 -6.16 1.07 -10.22
C LEU A 77 -6.22 1.20 -8.71
N ASN A 78 -6.84 2.28 -8.21
CA ASN A 78 -7.04 2.47 -6.77
C ASN A 78 -7.88 1.35 -6.15
N ARG A 79 -8.87 0.82 -6.88
CA ARG A 79 -9.71 -0.30 -6.46
C ARG A 79 -8.89 -1.58 -6.32
N GLN A 80 -8.07 -1.92 -7.32
CA GLN A 80 -7.19 -3.09 -7.25
C GLN A 80 -6.20 -2.96 -6.09
N TRP A 81 -5.63 -1.76 -5.88
CA TRP A 81 -4.73 -1.51 -4.74
C TRP A 81 -5.45 -1.67 -3.40
N ALA A 82 -6.65 -1.09 -3.25
CA ALA A 82 -7.42 -1.23 -2.03
C ALA A 82 -7.82 -2.69 -1.76
N ASP A 83 -8.18 -3.43 -2.82
CA ASP A 83 -8.57 -4.82 -2.73
C ASP A 83 -7.40 -5.72 -2.31
N VAL A 84 -6.22 -5.62 -2.93
CA VAL A 84 -5.06 -6.44 -2.52
C VAL A 84 -4.63 -6.18 -1.08
N VAL A 85 -4.69 -4.92 -0.62
CA VAL A 85 -4.40 -4.58 0.78
C VAL A 85 -5.41 -5.26 1.70
N ALA A 86 -6.70 -5.25 1.35
CA ALA A 86 -7.74 -5.93 2.13
C ALA A 86 -7.56 -7.46 2.13
N GLU A 87 -7.25 -8.06 0.98
CA GLU A 87 -7.02 -9.51 0.80
C GLU A 87 -5.77 -10.01 1.53
N SER A 88 -4.74 -9.17 1.67
CA SER A 88 -3.52 -9.50 2.42
C SER A 88 -3.74 -9.64 3.94
N GLY A 89 -4.88 -9.17 4.45
CA GLY A 89 -5.19 -9.10 5.87
C GLY A 89 -4.50 -7.95 6.62
N THR A 90 -3.69 -7.14 5.93
CA THR A 90 -2.96 -6.02 6.55
C THR A 90 -3.87 -4.80 6.80
N SER A 91 -3.32 -3.76 7.44
CA SER A 91 -4.10 -2.56 7.77
C SER A 91 -4.38 -1.71 6.53
N LEU A 92 -5.66 -1.45 6.27
CA LEU A 92 -6.10 -0.59 5.17
C LEU A 92 -6.34 0.85 5.66
N PHE A 93 -5.60 1.79 5.07
CA PHE A 93 -5.85 3.24 5.22
C PHE A 93 -6.29 3.84 3.89
N VAL A 94 -7.31 4.69 3.94
CA VAL A 94 -7.85 5.37 2.75
C VAL A 94 -7.75 6.87 2.94
N SER A 95 -7.10 7.54 1.99
CA SER A 95 -7.00 9.00 1.91
C SER A 95 -7.81 9.47 0.71
N ALA A 96 -9.11 9.70 0.93
CA ALA A 96 -10.05 10.04 -0.13
C ALA A 96 -10.53 11.49 -0.07
N LYS A 97 -10.40 12.19 -1.19
CA LYS A 97 -10.99 13.52 -1.38
C LYS A 97 -12.51 13.38 -1.60
N PRO A 98 -13.34 14.06 -0.80
CA PRO A 98 -14.79 14.02 -0.99
C PRO A 98 -15.23 14.48 -2.38
N GLY A 99 -16.23 13.79 -2.95
CA GLY A 99 -16.83 14.13 -4.25
C GLY A 99 -16.03 13.69 -5.48
N VAL A 100 -14.97 12.89 -5.31
CA VAL A 100 -14.21 12.30 -6.42
C VAL A 100 -14.87 11.05 -6.97
N LEU A 101 -15.30 10.15 -6.09
CA LEU A 101 -15.90 8.86 -6.47
C LEU A 101 -17.39 8.99 -6.80
N THR A 102 -17.88 8.20 -7.77
CA THR A 102 -19.31 8.04 -8.02
C THR A 102 -20.02 7.28 -6.90
N ALA A 103 -21.35 7.20 -6.95
CA ALA A 103 -22.10 6.39 -5.99
C ALA A 103 -21.74 4.90 -6.08
N GLU A 104 -21.55 4.37 -7.30
CA GLU A 104 -21.12 2.97 -7.47
C GLU A 104 -19.71 2.75 -6.93
N GLU A 105 -18.75 3.64 -7.23
CA GLU A 105 -17.36 3.52 -6.78
C GLU A 105 -17.24 3.66 -5.25
N ASN A 106 -18.08 4.50 -4.62
CA ASN A 106 -18.15 4.57 -3.16
C ASN A 106 -18.67 3.26 -2.55
N GLU A 107 -19.63 2.59 -3.19
CA GLU A 107 -20.12 1.30 -2.72
C GLU A 107 -19.06 0.20 -2.90
N GLU A 108 -18.32 0.21 -4.01
CA GLU A 108 -17.17 -0.69 -4.20
C GLU A 108 -16.12 -0.49 -3.09
N LEU A 109 -15.74 0.76 -2.81
CA LEU A 109 -14.81 1.08 -1.72
C LEU A 109 -15.37 0.63 -0.36
N HIS A 110 -16.66 0.83 -0.10
CA HIS A 110 -17.31 0.40 1.12
C HIS A 110 -17.22 -1.12 1.32
N GLN A 111 -17.47 -1.91 0.27
CA GLN A 111 -17.32 -3.37 0.35
C GLN A 111 -15.88 -3.80 0.63
N ILE A 112 -14.89 -3.12 0.04
CA ILE A 112 -13.47 -3.36 0.32
C ILE A 112 -13.14 -3.02 1.79
N MET A 113 -13.64 -1.90 2.32
CA MET A 113 -13.44 -1.53 3.72
C MET A 113 -14.11 -2.53 4.67
N LEU A 114 -15.30 -3.05 4.33
CA LEU A 114 -15.94 -4.11 5.10
C LEU A 114 -15.09 -5.39 5.11
N LYS A 115 -14.54 -5.80 3.96
CA LYS A 115 -13.59 -6.91 3.87
C LYS A 115 -12.36 -6.68 4.77
N ALA A 116 -11.69 -5.54 4.60
CA ALA A 116 -10.50 -5.18 5.38
C ALA A 116 -10.76 -5.09 6.89
N SER A 117 -11.97 -4.69 7.31
CA SER A 117 -12.32 -4.61 8.75
C SER A 117 -12.42 -5.97 9.45
N ARG A 118 -12.61 -7.05 8.69
CA ARG A 118 -12.68 -8.40 9.23
C ARG A 118 -11.31 -9.05 9.31
N GLN A 119 -10.45 -8.76 8.33
CA GLN A 119 -9.11 -9.35 8.21
C GLN A 119 -9.16 -10.88 8.22
N ASP A 120 -10.18 -11.46 7.57
CA ASP A 120 -10.41 -12.91 7.52
C ASP A 120 -9.46 -13.61 6.52
N HIS A 121 -8.89 -12.86 5.58
CA HIS A 121 -8.00 -13.35 4.52
C HIS A 121 -6.54 -13.03 4.82
N HIS A 122 -5.63 -13.83 4.28
CA HIS A 122 -4.19 -13.59 4.32
C HIS A 122 -3.53 -14.07 3.03
N LYS A 123 -3.91 -13.45 1.91
CA LYS A 123 -3.31 -13.77 0.61
C LYS A 123 -1.87 -13.26 0.56
N ILE A 124 -0.98 -14.11 0.08
CA ILE A 124 0.45 -13.81 -0.08
C ILE A 124 0.78 -13.68 -1.57
N PRO A 125 1.82 -12.91 -1.94
CA PRO A 125 2.26 -12.85 -3.33
C PRO A 125 2.89 -14.19 -3.74
N LEU A 126 2.42 -14.77 -4.85
CA LEU A 126 2.86 -16.09 -5.33
C LEU A 126 4.02 -16.00 -6.32
N ASP A 127 4.17 -14.86 -7.01
CA ASP A 127 5.18 -14.57 -8.02
C ASP A 127 6.32 -13.65 -7.51
N TRP A 128 6.40 -13.41 -6.20
CA TRP A 128 7.39 -12.53 -5.55
C TRP A 128 8.86 -12.92 -5.75
N GLU A 129 9.16 -14.17 -6.11
CA GLU A 129 10.53 -14.60 -6.44
C GLU A 129 10.94 -14.18 -7.86
N GLU A 130 9.98 -13.86 -8.73
CA GLU A 130 10.18 -13.56 -10.15
C GLU A 130 10.00 -12.07 -10.50
N THR A 131 9.28 -11.32 -9.65
CA THR A 131 8.98 -9.89 -9.88
C THR A 131 9.07 -9.07 -8.59
N ASP A 132 9.51 -7.81 -8.72
CA ASP A 132 9.51 -6.82 -7.63
C ASP A 132 8.14 -6.14 -7.46
N CYS A 133 7.18 -6.47 -8.32
CA CYS A 133 5.80 -5.99 -8.29
C CYS A 133 4.82 -7.16 -8.51
N PRO A 134 4.59 -8.02 -7.50
CA PRO A 134 3.74 -9.21 -7.58
C PRO A 134 2.33 -8.93 -8.08
N GLU A 135 1.90 -9.68 -9.10
CA GLU A 135 0.56 -9.57 -9.72
C GLU A 135 -0.37 -10.68 -9.25
N VAL A 136 0.19 -11.84 -8.88
CA VAL A 136 -0.57 -13.02 -8.47
C VAL A 136 -0.54 -13.16 -6.95
N TRP A 137 -1.71 -13.09 -6.33
CA TRP A 137 -1.87 -13.19 -4.88
C TRP A 137 -2.84 -14.31 -4.54
N GLY A 138 -2.53 -15.12 -3.55
CA GLY A 138 -3.39 -16.26 -3.21
C GLY A 138 -3.22 -16.79 -1.81
N ASP A 139 -4.17 -17.64 -1.42
CA ASP A 139 -4.16 -18.47 -0.23
C ASP A 139 -4.50 -19.93 -0.61
N GLU A 140 -4.93 -20.76 0.35
CA GLU A 140 -5.32 -22.15 0.07
C GLU A 140 -6.65 -22.28 -0.69
N GLU A 141 -7.48 -21.23 -0.73
CA GLU A 141 -8.83 -21.27 -1.29
C GLU A 141 -8.85 -20.72 -2.73
N GLU A 142 -8.21 -19.58 -2.97
CA GLU A 142 -8.27 -18.90 -4.25
C GLU A 142 -7.05 -18.02 -4.57
N GLU A 143 -6.83 -17.84 -5.87
CA GLU A 143 -5.84 -16.92 -6.44
C GLU A 143 -6.56 -15.74 -7.12
N VAL A 144 -5.96 -14.56 -7.02
CA VAL A 144 -6.41 -13.33 -7.66
C VAL A 144 -5.22 -12.73 -8.41
N GLU A 145 -5.47 -12.35 -9.65
CA GLU A 145 -4.51 -11.67 -10.50
C GLU A 145 -4.90 -10.19 -10.61
N TYR A 146 -3.94 -9.31 -10.32
CA TYR A 146 -4.08 -7.87 -10.44
C TYR A 146 -3.27 -7.36 -11.62
N ASN A 147 -3.84 -6.41 -12.36
CA ASN A 147 -3.12 -5.69 -13.42
C ASN A 147 -2.74 -4.30 -12.93
N TRP A 148 -1.45 -4.13 -12.62
CA TRP A 148 -0.89 -2.87 -12.13
C TRP A 148 -0.52 -1.87 -13.23
N TYR A 149 -0.72 -2.20 -14.50
CA TYR A 149 -0.18 -1.39 -15.60
C TYR A 149 -1.24 -0.54 -16.27
N GLU A 150 -0.92 0.75 -16.42
CA GLU A 150 -1.68 1.63 -17.31
C GLU A 150 -1.47 1.20 -18.77
N GLU A 151 -2.52 1.28 -19.59
CA GLU A 151 -2.47 0.87 -21.00
C GLU A 151 -1.37 1.62 -21.80
N ALA A 152 -1.13 2.88 -21.44
CA ALA A 152 -0.11 3.72 -22.07
C ALA A 152 1.32 3.47 -21.55
N GLY A 153 1.50 2.62 -20.54
CA GLY A 153 2.78 2.43 -19.84
C GLY A 153 3.19 3.63 -18.97
N PRO A 154 4.36 3.56 -18.30
CA PRO A 154 4.80 4.60 -17.39
C PRO A 154 5.09 5.91 -18.14
N VAL A 155 4.48 7.01 -17.68
CA VAL A 155 4.80 8.34 -18.20
C VAL A 155 6.13 8.79 -17.62
N ALA A 156 7.19 8.75 -18.42
CA ALA A 156 8.50 9.31 -18.07
C ALA A 156 8.43 10.86 -18.06
N LYS A 157 7.88 11.45 -16.99
CA LYS A 157 8.09 12.87 -16.71
C LYS A 157 9.49 13.01 -16.13
N GLY A 158 10.46 13.39 -16.97
CA GLY A 158 11.77 13.80 -16.50
C GLY A 158 11.64 14.92 -15.47
N ASN A 159 12.44 14.89 -14.41
CA ASN A 159 12.64 16.06 -13.58
C ASN A 159 13.37 17.11 -14.42
N ASP A 160 12.67 18.12 -14.91
CA ASP A 160 13.28 19.31 -15.53
C ASP A 160 14.07 20.17 -14.53
N GLN A 161 14.11 19.75 -13.26
CA GLN A 161 14.94 20.37 -12.24
C GLN A 161 16.42 20.02 -12.47
N LEU A 162 17.07 20.83 -13.29
CA LEU A 162 18.52 20.91 -13.35
C LEU A 162 19.05 21.37 -11.99
N TYR A 163 19.62 20.45 -11.22
CA TYR A 163 20.38 20.81 -10.03
C TYR A 163 21.65 21.54 -10.45
N HIS A 164 21.63 22.86 -10.39
CA HIS A 164 22.84 23.66 -10.51
C HIS A 164 23.67 23.49 -9.24
N ALA A 165 24.66 22.60 -9.27
CA ALA A 165 25.68 22.55 -8.24
C ALA A 165 26.51 23.83 -8.31
N TYR A 166 26.32 24.73 -7.35
CA TYR A 166 27.23 25.86 -7.15
C TYR A 166 28.51 25.32 -6.48
N ILE A 167 29.59 25.21 -7.25
CA ILE A 167 30.92 24.93 -6.72
C ILE A 167 31.59 26.29 -6.50
N PRO A 168 31.71 26.78 -5.24
CA PRO A 168 32.48 27.99 -4.99
C PRO A 168 33.93 27.74 -5.38
N LEU A 169 34.44 28.53 -6.33
CA LEU A 169 35.87 28.62 -6.57
C LEU A 169 36.46 29.41 -5.40
N SER A 170 37.33 28.75 -4.64
CA SER A 170 38.16 29.33 -3.59
C SER A 170 39.00 30.49 -4.08
#